data_AF-A0A7Y2ZD04-F1
#
_entry.id   AF-A0A7Y2ZD04-F1
#
_cell.length_a   1.000
_cell.length_b   1.000
_cell.length_c   1.000
_cell.angle_alpha   90.00
_cell.angle_beta   90.00
_cell.angle_gamma   90.00
#
_symmetry.space_group_name_H-M   'P 1'
#
loop_
_entity.id
_entity.type
_entity.pdbx_description
1 polymer ?
#
loop_
_entity_poly.entity_id
_entity_poly.type
_entity_poly.pdbx_seq_one_letter_code
_entity_poly.pdbx_strand_id
1 'polypeptide(L)'
;MSCPSNVIQIKPEWIDHNDHLNVAYFVLAFDFATDAVYEEWTIGLKYQEQTGFSVFTLGMNVDYHKELFADDQVEVKTKLLDWDHKRIHYFHTMFHVGTGALAATNECLAMNIDLGVKKSASFPPEVQQLLADIHKQHAPLKLPQNCGRRLAIERKTPA
;
A
#
# COMPACT_ATOMS: atom_id res chain seq x y z
N MET A 1 8.36 7.98 15.64
CA MET A 1 7.09 8.31 14.97
C MET A 1 6.51 7.03 14.40
N SER A 2 5.18 6.89 14.41
CA SER A 2 4.48 5.73 13.85
C SER A 2 4.17 5.95 12.37
N CYS A 3 4.07 4.87 11.61
CA CYS A 3 3.54 4.91 10.25
C CYS A 3 2.10 5.44 10.24
N PRO A 4 1.65 6.11 9.16
CA PRO A 4 0.25 6.46 8.97
C PRO A 4 -0.64 5.21 9.00
N SER A 5 -1.87 5.39 9.48
CA SER A 5 -2.82 4.31 9.69
C SER A 5 -4.24 4.73 9.31
N ASN A 6 -4.95 3.86 8.60
CA ASN A 6 -6.32 4.09 8.14
C ASN A 6 -7.22 2.94 8.61
N VAL A 7 -8.37 3.27 9.21
CA VAL A 7 -9.38 2.27 9.59
C VAL A 7 -10.43 2.15 8.50
N ILE A 8 -10.71 0.92 8.09
CA ILE A 8 -11.63 0.58 6.99
C ILE A 8 -12.63 -0.43 7.50
N GLN A 9 -13.92 -0.19 7.23
CA GLN A 9 -14.98 -1.15 7.48
C GLN A 9 -15.19 -2.03 6.24
N ILE A 10 -15.17 -3.34 6.44
CA ILE A 10 -15.48 -4.32 5.40
C ILE A 10 -16.96 -4.28 5.11
N LYS A 11 -17.32 -4.03 3.86
CA LYS A 11 -18.73 -3.87 3.46
C LYS A 11 -19.37 -5.22 3.12
N PRO A 12 -20.67 -5.41 3.40
CA PRO A 12 -21.37 -6.64 3.02
C PRO A 12 -21.26 -6.98 1.53
N GLU A 13 -21.29 -5.99 0.64
CA GLU A 13 -21.15 -6.19 -0.80
C GLU A 13 -19.75 -6.64 -1.25
N TRP A 14 -18.76 -6.69 -0.35
CA TRP A 14 -17.42 -7.18 -0.64
C TRP A 14 -17.23 -8.68 -0.39
N ILE A 15 -18.24 -9.32 0.20
CA ILE A 15 -18.22 -10.75 0.50
C ILE A 15 -18.55 -11.55 -0.75
N ASP A 16 -17.74 -12.57 -1.03
CA ASP A 16 -17.97 -13.46 -2.17
C ASP A 16 -18.73 -14.74 -1.79
N HIS A 17 -18.89 -15.64 -2.75
CA HIS A 17 -19.65 -16.89 -2.59
C HIS A 17 -19.02 -17.90 -1.61
N ASN A 18 -17.81 -17.64 -1.11
CA ASN A 18 -17.16 -18.43 -0.07
C ASN A 18 -17.41 -17.86 1.33
N ASP A 19 -18.34 -16.91 1.46
CA ASP A 19 -18.76 -16.27 2.71
C ASP A 19 -17.65 -15.48 3.44
N HIS A 20 -16.61 -15.05 2.71
CA HIS A 20 -15.56 -14.16 3.20
C HIS A 20 -15.21 -13.07 2.18
N LEU A 21 -14.39 -12.10 2.61
CA LEU A 21 -13.95 -10.99 1.79
C LEU A 21 -13.29 -11.47 0.50
N ASN A 22 -13.76 -10.96 -0.64
CA ASN A 22 -13.16 -11.28 -1.93
C ASN A 22 -11.73 -10.74 -2.03
N VAL A 23 -10.86 -11.52 -2.66
CA VAL A 23 -9.44 -11.18 -2.87
C VAL A 23 -9.21 -9.80 -3.51
N ALA A 24 -10.09 -9.35 -4.41
CA ALA A 24 -9.99 -8.03 -5.04
C ALA A 24 -10.36 -6.88 -4.09
N TYR A 25 -11.27 -7.13 -3.14
CA TYR A 25 -11.69 -6.10 -2.18
C TYR A 25 -10.68 -5.88 -1.05
N PHE A 26 -9.80 -6.85 -0.77
CA PHE A 26 -8.58 -6.56 0.01
C PHE A 26 -7.74 -5.49 -0.68
N VAL A 27 -7.53 -5.59 -2.00
CA VAL A 27 -6.77 -4.60 -2.77
C VAL A 27 -7.48 -3.25 -2.77
N LEU A 28 -8.81 -3.23 -2.93
CA LEU A 28 -9.59 -1.98 -2.80
C LEU A 28 -9.42 -1.33 -1.41
N ALA A 29 -9.45 -2.14 -0.34
CA ALA A 29 -9.20 -1.62 1.00
C ALA A 29 -7.77 -1.05 1.14
N PHE A 30 -6.75 -1.73 0.59
CA PHE A 30 -5.40 -1.17 0.52
C PHE A 30 -5.33 0.11 -0.34
N ASP A 31 -6.14 0.22 -1.38
CA ASP A 31 -6.20 1.40 -2.25
C ASP A 31 -6.74 2.62 -1.49
N PHE A 32 -7.76 2.47 -0.65
CA PHE A 32 -8.22 3.56 0.22
C PHE A 32 -7.13 4.05 1.18
N ALA A 33 -6.30 3.14 1.72
CA ALA A 33 -5.15 3.53 2.52
C ALA A 33 -4.06 4.19 1.68
N THR A 34 -3.90 3.78 0.42
CA THR A 34 -2.97 4.40 -0.53
C THR A 34 -3.37 5.84 -0.83
N ASP A 35 -4.65 6.09 -1.15
CA ASP A 35 -5.18 7.44 -1.39
C ASP A 35 -4.94 8.36 -0.20
N ALA A 36 -5.28 7.89 1.01
CA ALA A 36 -5.08 8.67 2.23
C ALA A 36 -3.60 9.04 2.45
N VAL A 37 -2.71 8.07 2.25
CA VAL A 37 -1.26 8.29 2.41
C VAL A 37 -0.69 9.16 1.30
N TYR A 38 -1.22 9.09 0.08
CA TYR A 38 -0.80 9.97 -1.01
C TYR A 38 -1.18 11.43 -0.75
N GLU A 39 -2.33 11.68 -0.14
CA GLU A 39 -2.67 13.03 0.35
C GLU A 39 -1.67 13.52 1.41
N GLU A 40 -1.31 12.67 2.38
CA GLU A 40 -0.30 13.01 3.39
C GLU A 40 1.09 13.26 2.80
N TRP A 41 1.47 12.51 1.77
CA TRP A 41 2.76 12.62 1.09
C TRP A 41 2.77 13.67 -0.02
N THR A 42 1.69 14.47 -0.14
CA THR A 42 1.54 15.53 -1.15
C THR A 42 1.69 15.04 -2.60
N ILE A 43 1.26 13.80 -2.85
CA ILE A 43 1.25 13.15 -4.17
C ILE A 43 -0.15 12.62 -4.55
N GLY A 44 -1.19 13.01 -3.82
CA GLY A 44 -2.59 12.63 -4.04
C GLY A 44 -3.31 13.47 -5.10
N LEU A 45 -4.63 13.58 -4.97
CA LEU A 45 -5.49 14.26 -5.93
C LEU A 45 -5.14 15.76 -6.07
N LYS A 46 -4.86 16.44 -4.96
CA LYS A 46 -4.44 17.86 -5.01
C LYS A 46 -3.16 18.07 -5.81
N TYR A 47 -2.21 17.15 -5.68
CA TYR A 47 -0.97 17.17 -6.45
C TYR A 47 -1.25 17.03 -7.95
N GLN A 48 -2.18 16.14 -8.32
CA GLN A 48 -2.61 15.99 -9.70
C GLN A 48 -3.26 17.24 -10.27
N GLU A 49 -4.16 17.87 -9.52
CA GLU A 49 -4.83 19.10 -9.95
C GLU A 49 -3.85 20.27 -10.12
N GLN A 50 -2.83 20.36 -9.26
CA GLN A 50 -1.87 21.47 -9.25
C GLN A 50 -0.74 21.32 -10.26
N THR A 51 -0.26 20.10 -10.48
CA THR A 51 0.96 19.84 -11.26
C THR A 51 0.68 19.20 -12.62
N GLY A 52 -0.49 18.59 -12.80
CA GLY A 52 -0.79 17.72 -13.94
C GLY A 52 -0.06 16.38 -13.87
N PHE A 53 0.54 16.02 -12.74
CA PHE A 53 1.23 14.75 -12.53
C PHE A 53 0.41 13.80 -11.65
N SER A 54 0.55 12.49 -11.83
CA SER A 54 -0.19 11.49 -11.03
C SER A 54 0.70 10.27 -10.75
N VAL A 55 0.41 9.53 -9.68
CA VAL A 55 1.21 8.38 -9.26
C VAL A 55 0.51 7.08 -9.66
N PHE A 56 1.15 6.28 -10.51
CA PHE A 56 0.60 5.03 -11.02
C PHE A 56 1.31 3.84 -10.40
N THR A 57 0.54 2.87 -9.90
CA THR A 57 1.07 1.58 -9.43
C THR A 57 1.56 0.76 -10.63
N LEU A 58 2.83 0.34 -10.59
CA LEU A 58 3.47 -0.49 -11.61
C LEU A 58 3.32 -1.97 -11.36
N GLY A 59 3.22 -2.35 -10.08
CA GLY A 59 3.08 -3.73 -9.67
C GLY A 59 2.92 -3.81 -8.16
N MET A 60 2.34 -4.93 -7.74
CA MET A 60 2.14 -5.21 -6.32
C MET A 60 2.23 -6.70 -6.03
N ASN A 61 2.63 -7.02 -4.80
CA ASN A 61 2.43 -8.33 -4.18
C ASN A 61 1.32 -8.21 -3.13
N VAL A 62 0.47 -9.23 -3.02
CA VAL A 62 -0.54 -9.34 -1.97
C VAL A 62 -0.40 -10.71 -1.32
N ASP A 63 -0.35 -10.74 0.01
CA ASP A 63 -0.44 -11.97 0.79
C ASP A 63 -1.70 -11.92 1.67
N TYR A 64 -2.47 -13.00 1.61
CA TYR A 64 -3.67 -13.20 2.41
C TYR A 64 -3.33 -14.15 3.56
N HIS A 65 -3.47 -13.69 4.81
CA HIS A 65 -3.08 -14.43 6.00
C HIS A 65 -4.27 -14.92 6.82
N LYS A 66 -5.36 -14.13 6.86
CA LYS A 66 -6.62 -14.51 7.50
C LYS A 66 -7.81 -14.00 6.70
N GLU A 67 -8.89 -14.75 6.78
CA GLU A 67 -10.21 -14.37 6.28
C GLU A 67 -10.73 -13.16 7.06
N LEU A 68 -11.53 -12.35 6.37
CA LEU A 68 -12.28 -11.23 6.91
C LEU A 68 -13.74 -11.36 6.49
N PHE A 69 -14.64 -10.83 7.31
CA PHE A 69 -16.08 -10.97 7.15
C PHE A 69 -16.76 -9.61 7.07
N ALA A 70 -18.05 -9.61 6.72
CA ALA A 70 -18.85 -8.40 6.69
C ALA A 70 -18.81 -7.70 8.06
N ASP A 71 -18.75 -6.38 8.04
CA ASP A 71 -18.70 -5.51 9.22
C ASP A 71 -17.43 -5.60 10.07
N ASP A 72 -16.45 -6.44 9.71
CA ASP A 72 -15.11 -6.38 10.30
C ASP A 72 -14.51 -4.98 10.09
N GLN A 73 -13.77 -4.52 11.10
CA GLN A 73 -12.94 -3.32 10.99
C GLN A 73 -11.48 -3.71 10.90
N VAL A 74 -10.78 -3.13 9.94
CA VAL A 74 -9.34 -3.33 9.75
C VAL A 74 -8.58 -2.01 9.83
N GLU A 75 -7.41 -2.04 10.44
CA GLU A 75 -6.43 -0.96 10.44
C GLU A 75 -5.32 -1.29 9.43
N VAL A 76 -5.17 -0.44 8.42
CA VAL A 76 -4.08 -0.52 7.44
C VAL A 76 -2.99 0.47 7.82
N LYS A 77 -1.75 -0.01 8.01
CA LYS A 77 -0.56 0.82 8.25
C LYS A 77 0.36 0.80 7.05
N THR A 78 0.88 1.97 6.68
CA THR A 78 1.68 2.13 5.46
C THR A 78 3.09 2.59 5.78
N LYS A 79 4.08 1.85 5.27
CA LYS A 79 5.48 2.18 5.42
C LYS A 79 6.10 2.48 4.05
N LEU A 80 6.71 3.66 3.90
CA LEU A 80 7.61 3.95 2.79
C LEU A 80 8.91 3.15 2.97
N LEU A 81 9.21 2.26 2.03
CA LEU A 81 10.36 1.37 2.05
C LEU A 81 11.56 1.92 1.29
N ASP A 82 11.32 2.54 0.14
CA ASP A 82 12.34 3.15 -0.69
C ASP A 82 11.69 4.20 -1.61
N TRP A 83 12.50 5.10 -2.15
CA TRP A 83 12.08 6.08 -3.15
C TRP A 83 13.27 6.55 -3.99
N ASP A 84 12.97 7.02 -5.19
CA ASP A 84 13.94 7.77 -6.00
C ASP A 84 13.28 8.99 -6.63
N HIS A 85 13.99 9.67 -7.54
CA HIS A 85 13.50 10.86 -8.22
C HIS A 85 12.10 10.74 -8.84
N LYS A 86 11.57 9.54 -9.14
CA LYS A 86 10.25 9.35 -9.77
C LYS A 86 9.46 8.13 -9.30
N ARG A 87 9.98 7.33 -8.37
CA ARG A 87 9.35 6.09 -7.90
C ARG A 87 9.25 6.08 -6.38
N ILE A 88 8.23 5.40 -5.89
CA ILE A 88 8.05 5.05 -4.48
C ILE A 88 7.79 3.56 -4.34
N HIS A 89 8.39 2.94 -3.33
CA HIS A 89 8.16 1.56 -2.93
C HIS A 89 7.64 1.58 -1.50
N TYR A 90 6.43 1.07 -1.28
CA TYR A 90 5.77 1.11 0.02
C TYR A 90 5.10 -0.21 0.34
N PHE A 91 4.79 -0.41 1.62
CA PHE A 91 4.22 -1.64 2.14
C PHE A 91 3.10 -1.36 3.11
N HIS A 92 1.98 -2.01 2.87
CA HIS A 92 0.80 -2.02 3.72
C HIS A 92 0.73 -3.28 4.56
N THR A 93 0.37 -3.10 5.83
CA THR A 93 -0.04 -4.19 6.73
C THR A 93 -1.47 -3.95 7.18
N MET A 94 -2.34 -4.96 7.06
CA MET A 94 -3.75 -4.88 7.44
C MET A 94 -3.99 -5.75 8.68
N PHE A 95 -4.41 -5.13 9.78
CA PHE A 95 -4.73 -5.82 11.03
C PHE A 95 -6.21 -5.71 11.34
N HIS A 96 -6.83 -6.81 11.76
CA HIS A 96 -8.20 -6.76 12.29
C HIS A 96 -8.21 -5.99 13.62
N VAL A 97 -9.06 -4.95 13.75
CA VAL A 97 -9.08 -4.04 14.90
C VAL A 97 -9.43 -4.74 16.20
N GLY A 98 -10.45 -5.62 16.20
CA GLY A 98 -10.88 -6.33 17.41
C GLY A 98 -9.91 -7.41 17.92
N THR A 99 -9.29 -8.19 17.02
CA THR A 99 -8.43 -9.34 17.40
C THR A 99 -6.94 -9.02 17.38
N GLY A 100 -6.52 -7.94 16.71
CA GLY A 100 -5.11 -7.61 16.46
C GLY A 100 -4.42 -8.55 15.48
N ALA A 101 -5.15 -9.45 14.82
CA ALA A 101 -4.54 -10.41 13.90
C ALA A 101 -4.16 -9.77 12.57
N LEU A 102 -2.99 -10.13 12.03
CA LEU A 102 -2.59 -9.77 10.67
C LEU A 102 -3.50 -10.49 9.67
N ALA A 103 -4.27 -9.74 8.90
CA ALA A 103 -5.22 -10.25 7.91
C ALA A 103 -4.58 -10.36 6.53
N ALA A 104 -3.88 -9.31 6.10
CA ALA A 104 -3.24 -9.28 4.78
C ALA A 104 -2.06 -8.31 4.76
N THR A 105 -1.21 -8.44 3.73
CA THR A 105 -0.15 -7.48 3.41
C THR A 105 -0.14 -7.15 1.94
N ASN A 106 0.32 -5.95 1.61
CA ASN A 106 0.42 -5.49 0.23
C ASN A 106 1.67 -4.63 0.00
N GLU A 107 2.57 -5.10 -0.85
CA GLU A 107 3.79 -4.41 -1.27
C GLU A 107 3.56 -3.78 -2.63
N CYS A 108 3.84 -2.49 -2.79
CA CYS A 108 3.55 -1.74 -4.00
C CYS A 108 4.77 -0.97 -4.51
N LEU A 109 4.98 -1.01 -5.82
CA LEU A 109 5.89 -0.12 -6.53
C LEU A 109 5.06 0.83 -7.39
N ALA A 110 5.24 2.14 -7.22
CA ALA A 110 4.53 3.16 -8.00
C ALA A 110 5.49 4.19 -8.59
N MET A 111 5.03 4.90 -9.61
CA MET A 111 5.83 5.86 -10.37
C MET A 111 5.02 7.11 -10.70
N ASN A 112 5.68 8.26 -10.62
CA ASN A 112 5.15 9.53 -11.02
C ASN A 112 5.07 9.67 -12.54
N ILE A 113 3.92 10.11 -13.03
CA ILE A 113 3.57 10.22 -14.45
C ILE A 113 3.15 11.66 -14.74
N ASP A 114 3.76 12.27 -15.75
CA ASP A 114 3.23 13.47 -16.39
C ASP A 114 2.04 13.09 -17.27
N LEU A 115 0.84 13.58 -16.93
CA LEU A 115 -0.40 13.25 -17.64
C LEU A 115 -0.49 13.94 -19.00
N GLY A 116 0.19 15.07 -19.20
CA GLY A 116 0.21 15.82 -20.45
C GLY A 116 0.93 15.04 -21.56
N VAL A 117 2.03 14.38 -21.24
CA VAL A 117 2.81 13.57 -22.20
C VAL A 117 2.71 12.06 -22.00
N LYS A 118 2.00 11.61 -20.94
CA LYS A 118 1.83 10.19 -20.55
C LYS A 118 3.15 9.45 -20.39
N LYS A 119 4.13 10.05 -19.71
CA LYS A 119 5.46 9.47 -19.46
C LYS A 119 5.87 9.66 -18.01
N SER A 120 6.82 8.84 -17.56
CA SER A 120 7.41 9.01 -16.23
C SER A 120 8.10 10.37 -16.11
N ALA A 121 7.91 11.06 -14.99
CA ALA A 121 8.56 12.34 -14.70
C ALA A 121 9.11 12.35 -13.28
N SER A 122 10.16 13.15 -13.04
CA SER A 122 10.64 13.35 -11.67
C SER A 122 9.56 13.98 -10.82
N PHE A 123 9.46 13.57 -9.55
CA PHE A 123 8.73 14.31 -8.54
C PHE A 123 9.29 15.74 -8.43
N PRO A 124 8.44 16.75 -8.15
CA PRO A 124 8.93 18.09 -7.82
C PRO A 124 9.91 18.09 -6.63
N PRO A 125 10.87 19.03 -6.56
CA PRO A 125 11.88 19.07 -5.50
C PRO A 125 11.30 19.04 -4.07
N GLU A 126 10.17 19.71 -3.85
CA GLU A 126 9.47 19.75 -2.57
C GLU A 126 8.92 18.37 -2.16
N VAL A 127 8.40 17.60 -3.12
CA VAL A 127 7.94 16.23 -2.89
C VAL A 127 9.13 15.32 -2.63
N GLN A 128 10.23 15.47 -3.37
CA GLN A 128 11.45 14.69 -3.13
C GLN A 128 12.00 14.92 -1.71
N GLN A 129 12.01 16.18 -1.24
CA GLN A 129 12.44 16.50 0.12
C GLN A 129 11.52 15.87 1.16
N LEU A 130 10.20 15.94 0.97
CA LEU A 130 9.23 15.31 1.87
C LEU A 130 9.40 13.78 1.93
N LEU A 131 9.53 13.12 0.78
CA LEU A 131 9.76 11.67 0.70
C LEU A 131 11.09 11.28 1.38
N ALA A 132 12.14 12.10 1.24
CA ALA A 132 13.41 11.90 1.95
C ALA A 132 13.22 11.91 3.47
N ASP A 133 12.47 12.87 3.98
CA ASP A 133 12.22 13.02 5.42
C ASP A 133 11.34 11.88 5.95
N ILE A 134 10.29 11.48 5.22
CA ILE A 134 9.43 10.34 5.55
C ILE A 134 10.23 9.03 5.54
N HIS A 135 11.03 8.80 4.50
CA HIS A 135 11.86 7.61 4.40
C HIS A 135 12.85 7.52 5.57
N LYS A 136 13.50 8.64 5.93
CA LYS A 136 14.39 8.71 7.10
C LYS A 136 13.67 8.36 8.41
N GLN A 137 12.41 8.74 8.56
CA GLN A 137 11.60 8.39 9.73
C GLN A 137 11.17 6.91 9.74
N HIS A 138 10.89 6.33 8.57
CA HIS A 138 10.44 4.95 8.43
C HIS A 138 11.59 3.92 8.43
N ALA A 139 12.79 4.29 7.97
CA ALA A 139 13.94 3.39 7.82
C ALA A 139 14.31 2.60 9.10
N PRO A 140 14.25 3.17 10.33
CA PRO A 140 14.55 2.43 11.55
C PRO A 140 13.50 1.40 11.95
N LEU A 141 12.28 1.47 11.40
CA LEU A 141 11.21 0.54 11.73
C LEU A 141 11.53 -0.84 11.13
N LYS A 142 11.09 -1.92 11.78
CA LYS A 142 11.26 -3.27 11.26
C LYS A 142 10.63 -3.40 9.87
N LEU A 143 11.27 -4.14 8.97
CA LEU A 143 10.64 -4.50 7.70
C LEU A 143 9.50 -5.50 7.95
N PRO A 144 8.35 -5.32 7.29
CA PRO A 144 7.27 -6.31 7.34
C PRO A 144 7.75 -7.69 6.87
N GLN A 145 7.19 -8.74 7.46
CA GLN A 145 7.43 -10.11 7.00
C GLN A 145 6.96 -10.23 5.54
N ASN A 146 7.70 -10.98 4.71
CA ASN A 146 7.44 -11.21 3.28
C ASN A 146 7.63 -10.01 2.32
N CYS A 147 8.20 -8.89 2.75
CA CYS A 147 8.65 -7.85 1.81
C CYS A 147 9.66 -8.44 0.79
N GLY A 148 9.46 -8.16 -0.50
CA GLY A 148 10.27 -8.70 -1.59
C GLY A 148 9.99 -10.16 -1.95
N ARG A 149 8.86 -10.73 -1.50
CA ARG A 149 8.52 -12.13 -1.77
C ARG A 149 8.36 -12.40 -3.26
N ARG A 150 8.91 -13.53 -3.71
CA ARG A 150 8.67 -14.10 -5.05
C ARG A 150 7.69 -15.27 -4.95
N LEU A 151 6.61 -15.22 -5.74
CA LEU A 151 5.67 -16.33 -5.86
C LEU A 151 6.34 -17.56 -6.48
N ALA A 152 6.31 -18.68 -5.76
CA ALA A 152 6.77 -19.98 -6.23
C ALA A 152 6.11 -21.10 -5.40
N ILE A 153 6.01 -22.30 -5.98
CA ILE A 153 5.66 -23.50 -5.21
C ILE A 153 6.93 -23.98 -4.51
N GLU A 154 6.98 -23.89 -3.19
CA GLU A 154 8.05 -24.49 -2.40
C GLU A 154 7.89 -26.02 -2.40
N ARG A 155 8.82 -26.71 -3.05
CA ARG A 155 8.88 -28.18 -3.03
C ARG A 155 9.80 -28.61 -1.89
N LYS A 156 9.26 -29.35 -0.93
CA LYS A 156 10.09 -30.04 0.05
C LYS A 156 10.89 -31.11 -0.70
N THR A 157 12.22 -31.07 -0.60
CA THR A 157 13.06 -32.18 -1.05
C THR A 157 12.68 -33.41 -0.21
N PRO A 158 12.33 -34.55 -0.82
CA PRO A 158 12.15 -35.79 -0.08
C PRO A 158 13.43 -36.09 0.72
N ALA A 159 13.26 -36.49 1.98
CA ALA A 159 14.36 -36.91 2.85
C ALA A 159 15.06 -38.17 2.32
#